data_AF-A0A4Z1R439-F1
#
_entry.id   AF-A0A4Z1R439-F1
#
_cell.length_a   1.000
_cell.length_b   1.000
_cell.length_c   1.000
_cell.angle_alpha   90.00
_cell.angle_beta   90.00
_cell.angle_gamma   90.00
#
_symmetry.space_group_name_H-M   'P 1'
#
loop_
_entity.id
_entity.type
_entity.pdbx_description
1 polymer ?
#
loop_
_entity_poly.entity_id
_entity_poly.type
_entity_poly.pdbx_seq_one_letter_code
_entity_poly.pdbx_strand_id
1 'polypeptide(L)'
;MTEDTLVTEDTPTRRAERILAQVRAIPPGAVAGYGEVARRAGLPGRARLVATILSANTDPSLPWHRVLRSDGRIAFPEGSPGWHEQLQRLHAEGVRVEAGRVRGQSAAADLDSRLWGPHG
;
A
#
# COMPACT_ATOMS: atom_id res chain seq x y z
N MET A 1 -18.59 20.52 31.55
CA MET A 1 -18.35 19.16 32.07
C MET A 1 -19.45 18.24 31.55
N THR A 2 -19.18 17.60 30.42
CA THR A 2 -19.38 16.17 30.14
C THR A 2 -18.48 15.91 28.94
N GLU A 3 -17.35 15.25 29.19
CA GLU A 3 -16.40 14.88 28.13
C GLU A 3 -17.06 13.85 27.21
N ASP A 4 -17.19 14.23 25.95
CA ASP A 4 -17.71 13.43 24.86
C ASP A 4 -16.75 12.27 24.60
N THR A 5 -17.01 11.12 25.22
CA THR A 5 -16.28 9.87 24.97
C THR A 5 -16.70 9.34 23.60
N LEU A 6 -16.07 9.83 22.54
CA LEU A 6 -16.14 9.22 21.21
C LEU A 6 -15.41 7.88 21.23
N VAL A 7 -16.14 6.82 21.56
CA VAL A 7 -15.71 5.47 21.28
C VAL A 7 -15.53 5.38 19.76
N THR A 8 -14.28 5.33 19.30
CA THR A 8 -13.98 5.16 17.88
C THR A 8 -14.39 3.74 17.48
N GLU A 9 -15.64 3.55 17.04
CA GLU A 9 -16.09 2.27 16.51
C GLU A 9 -15.20 1.86 15.33
N ASP A 10 -14.55 0.71 15.45
CA ASP A 10 -13.67 0.14 14.43
C ASP A 10 -14.51 -0.62 13.39
N THR A 11 -15.24 0.14 12.57
CA THR A 11 -16.13 -0.40 11.53
C THR A 11 -15.35 -0.85 10.30
N PRO A 12 -15.87 -1.83 9.51
CA PRO A 12 -15.25 -2.24 8.25
C PRO A 12 -14.94 -1.08 7.29
N THR A 13 -15.85 -0.10 7.19
CA THR A 13 -15.68 1.10 6.35
C THR A 13 -14.50 1.95 6.81
N ARG A 14 -14.38 2.25 8.12
CA ARG A 14 -13.24 3.02 8.65
C ARG A 14 -11.91 2.32 8.44
N ARG A 15 -11.88 0.99 8.57
CA ARG A 15 -10.68 0.19 8.26
C ARG A 15 -10.29 0.33 6.78
N ALA A 16 -11.27 0.28 5.88
CA ALA A 16 -11.04 0.45 4.45
C ALA A 16 -10.52 1.85 4.13
N GLU A 17 -11.13 2.90 4.67
CA GLU A 17 -10.69 4.29 4.51
C GLU A 17 -9.23 4.48 4.95
N ARG A 18 -8.86 3.95 6.11
CA ARG A 18 -7.48 4.01 6.63
C ARG A 18 -6.50 3.29 5.70
N ILE A 19 -6.86 2.11 5.20
CA ILE A 19 -6.03 1.36 4.25
C ILE A 19 -5.85 2.14 2.94
N LEU A 20 -6.95 2.65 2.36
CA LEU A 20 -6.90 3.42 1.12
C LEU A 20 -6.09 4.71 1.28
N ALA A 21 -6.20 5.40 2.42
CA ALA A 21 -5.40 6.57 2.74
C ALA A 21 -3.90 6.25 2.76
N GLN A 22 -3.50 5.14 3.37
CA GLN A 22 -2.08 4.72 3.38
C GLN A 22 -1.56 4.36 2.00
N VAL A 23 -2.39 3.75 1.14
CA VAL A 23 -2.01 3.42 -0.24
C VAL A 23 -1.81 4.69 -1.06
N ARG A 24 -2.71 5.68 -0.93
CA ARG A 24 -2.56 6.98 -1.61
C ARG A 24 -1.32 7.75 -1.18
N ALA A 25 -0.90 7.58 0.08
CA ALA A 25 0.28 8.26 0.61
C ALA A 25 1.61 7.67 0.13
N ILE A 26 1.61 6.51 -0.55
CA ILE A 26 2.82 5.99 -1.19
C ILE A 26 3.13 6.90 -2.39
N PRO A 27 4.30 7.55 -2.45
CA PRO A 27 4.65 8.51 -3.49
C PRO A 27 5.02 7.79 -4.80
N PRO A 28 4.98 8.50 -5.94
CA PRO A 28 5.47 7.96 -7.20
C PRO A 28 6.91 7.45 -7.09
N GLY A 29 7.17 6.28 -7.67
CA GLY A 29 8.50 5.67 -7.68
C GLY A 29 8.87 4.92 -6.40
N ALA A 30 8.00 4.92 -5.39
CA ALA A 30 8.15 4.13 -4.17
C ALA A 30 7.13 3.00 -4.09
N VAL A 31 7.44 2.00 -3.26
CA VAL A 31 6.62 0.81 -3.08
C VAL A 31 6.52 0.43 -1.60
N ALA A 32 5.42 -0.22 -1.23
CA ALA A 32 5.20 -0.77 0.10
C ALA A 32 4.64 -2.20 0.03
N GLY A 33 4.89 -3.01 1.05
CA GLY A 33 4.28 -4.33 1.17
C GLY A 33 2.87 -4.27 1.74
N TYR A 34 2.02 -5.25 1.41
CA TYR A 34 0.68 -5.38 2.02
C TYR A 34 0.69 -5.34 3.55
N GLY A 35 1.64 -6.01 4.19
CA GLY A 35 1.77 -6.02 5.65
C GLY A 35 2.14 -4.65 6.22
N GLU A 36 2.95 -3.90 5.48
CA GLU A 36 3.38 -2.55 5.87
C GLU A 36 2.23 -1.56 5.77
N VAL A 37 1.46 -1.61 4.68
CA VAL A 37 0.21 -0.84 4.54
C VAL A 37 -0.74 -1.15 5.70
N ALA A 38 -0.92 -2.44 6.03
CA ALA A 38 -1.79 -2.84 7.14
C ALA A 38 -1.29 -2.29 8.48
N ARG A 39 0.01 -2.37 8.76
CA ARG A 39 0.63 -1.83 9.97
C ARG A 39 0.40 -0.32 10.09
N ARG A 40 0.64 0.44 9.01
CA ARG A 40 0.44 1.90 8.98
C ARG A 40 -1.02 2.30 9.09
N ALA A 41 -1.92 1.49 8.55
CA ALA A 41 -3.35 1.65 8.73
C ALA A 41 -3.81 1.28 10.15
N GLY A 42 -2.89 0.99 11.09
CA GLY A 42 -3.16 0.54 12.46
C GLY A 42 -3.93 -0.77 12.53
N LEU A 43 -3.71 -1.64 11.55
CA LEU A 43 -4.30 -2.97 11.39
C LEU A 43 -3.18 -4.01 11.22
N PRO A 44 -2.23 -4.14 12.19
CA PRO A 44 -1.11 -5.06 12.07
C PRO A 44 -1.59 -6.50 11.84
N GLY A 45 -0.87 -7.24 10.97
CA GLY A 45 -1.24 -8.61 10.59
C GLY A 45 -2.40 -8.73 9.60
N ARG A 46 -3.02 -7.61 9.17
CA ARG A 46 -4.17 -7.62 8.23
C ARG A 46 -3.78 -7.44 6.76
N ALA A 47 -2.63 -7.98 6.34
CA ALA A 47 -2.17 -7.90 4.94
C ALA A 47 -3.19 -8.43 3.92
N ARG A 48 -3.88 -9.54 4.25
CA ARG A 48 -4.94 -10.12 3.40
C ARG A 48 -6.13 -9.18 3.24
N LEU A 49 -6.50 -8.45 4.30
CA LEU A 49 -7.58 -7.46 4.25
C LEU A 49 -7.23 -6.32 3.30
N VAL A 50 -5.98 -5.85 3.31
CA VAL A 50 -5.50 -4.85 2.35
C VAL A 50 -5.67 -5.36 0.91
N ALA A 51 -5.22 -6.58 0.62
CA ALA A 51 -5.39 -7.18 -0.70
C ALA A 51 -6.87 -7.28 -1.13
N THR A 52 -7.76 -7.71 -0.23
CA THR A 52 -9.20 -7.77 -0.49
C THR A 52 -9.77 -6.38 -0.81
N ILE A 53 -9.46 -5.37 -0.01
CA ILE A 53 -9.94 -3.99 -0.23
C ILE A 53 -9.43 -3.44 -1.56
N LEU A 54 -8.15 -3.62 -1.87
CA LEU A 54 -7.58 -3.16 -3.14
C LEU A 54 -8.23 -3.85 -4.34
N SER A 55 -8.49 -5.15 -4.24
CA SER A 55 -9.13 -5.91 -5.32
C SER A 55 -10.59 -5.51 -5.58
N ALA A 56 -11.29 -5.01 -4.55
CA ALA A 56 -12.67 -4.57 -4.65
C ALA A 56 -12.80 -3.06 -4.98
N ASN A 57 -11.71 -2.31 -4.95
CA ASN A 57 -11.72 -0.87 -5.16
C ASN A 57 -11.82 -0.52 -6.66
N THR A 58 -12.80 0.30 -7.02
CA THR A 58 -13.06 0.71 -8.41
C THR A 58 -12.49 2.08 -8.75
N ASP A 59 -11.92 2.81 -7.79
CA ASP A 59 -11.32 4.12 -8.04
C ASP A 59 -10.03 3.99 -8.89
N PRO A 60 -10.01 4.53 -10.12
CA PRO A 60 -8.86 4.43 -11.02
C PRO A 60 -7.66 5.27 -10.58
N SER A 61 -7.87 6.27 -9.70
CA SER A 61 -6.80 7.13 -9.18
C SER A 61 -5.99 6.50 -8.06
N LEU A 62 -6.46 5.37 -7.50
CA LEU A 62 -5.76 4.68 -6.43
C LEU A 62 -4.45 4.06 -6.96
N PRO A 63 -3.27 4.39 -6.38
CA PRO A 63 -1.99 3.88 -6.85
C PRO A 63 -1.71 2.46 -6.32
N TRP A 64 -2.64 1.53 -6.57
CA TRP A 64 -2.59 0.16 -6.07
C TRP A 64 -1.33 -0.59 -6.54
N HIS A 65 -0.79 -0.23 -7.72
CA HIS A 65 0.37 -0.87 -8.32
C HIS A 65 1.64 -0.70 -7.48
N ARG A 66 1.67 0.27 -6.57
CA ARG A 66 2.77 0.50 -5.62
C ARG A 66 2.76 -0.49 -4.44
N VAL A 67 1.73 -1.33 -4.31
CA VAL A 67 1.61 -2.32 -3.23
C VAL A 67 2.05 -3.71 -3.69
N LEU A 68 3.03 -4.27 -2.99
CA LEU A 68 3.71 -5.51 -3.35
C LEU A 68 3.50 -6.63 -2.33
N ARG A 69 3.88 -7.84 -2.73
CA ARG A 69 4.04 -8.98 -1.82
C ARG A 69 5.16 -8.71 -0.80
N SER A 70 5.16 -9.48 0.29
CA SER A 70 6.14 -9.34 1.37
C SER A 70 7.59 -9.58 0.94
N ASP A 71 7.81 -10.30 -0.16
CA ASP A 71 9.13 -10.54 -0.75
C ASP A 71 9.53 -9.46 -1.78
N GLY A 72 8.70 -8.43 -1.99
CA GLY A 72 8.93 -7.37 -2.96
C GLY A 72 8.62 -7.76 -4.41
N ARG A 73 7.88 -8.87 -4.61
CA ARG A 73 7.36 -9.24 -5.93
C ARG A 73 6.02 -8.58 -6.25
N ILE A 74 5.73 -8.49 -7.55
CA ILE A 74 4.41 -8.11 -8.08
C ILE A 74 3.32 -9.00 -7.48
N ALA A 75 2.13 -8.42 -7.25
CA ALA A 75 1.05 -9.06 -6.50
C ALA A 75 0.30 -10.16 -7.26
N PHE A 76 0.43 -10.17 -8.59
CA PHE A 76 -0.31 -11.06 -9.49
C PHE A 76 0.55 -12.25 -9.98
N PRO A 77 -0.07 -13.31 -10.51
CA PRO A 77 0.66 -14.37 -11.20
C PRO A 77 1.41 -13.82 -12.43
N GLU A 78 2.63 -14.29 -12.64
CA GLU A 78 3.46 -13.89 -13.78
C GLU A 78 2.75 -14.14 -15.12
N GLY A 79 2.75 -13.14 -16.00
CA GLY A 79 2.07 -13.20 -17.30
C GLY A 79 0.56 -12.95 -17.28
N SER A 80 -0.07 -12.76 -16.13
CA SER A 80 -1.49 -12.39 -16.06
C SER A 80 -1.75 -10.93 -16.50
N PRO A 81 -2.99 -10.54 -16.85
CA PRO A 81 -3.31 -9.14 -17.17
C PRO A 81 -2.92 -8.17 -16.05
N GLY A 82 -3.25 -8.51 -14.80
CA GLY A 82 -2.89 -7.70 -13.62
C GLY A 82 -1.38 -7.60 -13.39
N TRP A 83 -0.62 -8.63 -13.74
CA TRP A 83 0.84 -8.58 -13.74
C TRP A 83 1.38 -7.55 -14.71
N HIS A 84 0.92 -7.59 -15.96
CA HIS A 84 1.34 -6.66 -17.00
C HIS A 84 0.96 -5.21 -16.64
N GLU A 85 -0.25 -5.00 -16.13
CA GLU A 85 -0.71 -3.68 -15.70
C GLU A 85 0.12 -3.14 -14.54
N GLN A 86 0.36 -3.96 -13.50
CA GLN A 86 1.18 -3.55 -12.37
C GLN A 86 2.61 -3.21 -12.82
N LEU A 87 3.20 -4.05 -13.65
CA LEU A 87 4.55 -3.85 -14.20
C LEU A 87 4.63 -2.56 -15.01
N GLN A 88 3.67 -2.31 -15.91
CA GLN A 88 3.62 -1.11 -16.73
C GLN A 88 3.54 0.16 -15.89
N ARG A 89 2.65 0.21 -14.89
CA ARG A 89 2.50 1.37 -14.01
C ARG A 89 3.73 1.61 -13.14
N LEU A 90 4.38 0.56 -12.65
CA LEU A 90 5.65 0.66 -11.92
C LEU A 90 6.77 1.21 -12.80
N HIS A 91 6.92 0.71 -14.03
CA HIS A 91 7.90 1.22 -14.99
C HIS A 91 7.64 2.68 -15.37
N ALA A 92 6.37 3.09 -15.52
CA ALA A 92 6.01 4.48 -15.79
C ALA A 92 6.44 5.44 -14.68
N GLU A 93 6.63 4.94 -13.45
CA GLU A 93 7.15 5.69 -12.31
C GLU A 93 8.66 5.52 -12.09
N GLY A 94 9.35 4.84 -13.01
CA GLY A 94 10.80 4.59 -12.91
C GLY A 94 11.19 3.52 -11.90
N VAL A 95 10.25 2.71 -11.41
CA VAL A 95 10.54 1.59 -10.51
C VAL A 95 11.19 0.46 -11.31
N ARG A 96 12.34 -0.03 -10.87
CA ARG A 96 13.06 -1.11 -11.56
C ARG A 96 12.51 -2.46 -11.10
N VAL A 97 11.96 -3.23 -12.03
CA VAL A 97 11.50 -4.60 -11.79
C VAL A 97 12.35 -5.59 -12.57
N GLU A 98 12.95 -6.55 -11.89
CA GLU A 98 13.77 -7.60 -12.48
C GLU A 98 13.23 -8.97 -12.07
N ALA A 99 12.93 -9.83 -13.05
CA ALA A 99 12.33 -11.15 -12.82
C ALA A 99 11.13 -11.10 -11.86
N GLY A 100 10.27 -10.09 -12.03
CA GLY A 100 9.06 -9.91 -11.22
C GLY A 100 9.25 -9.33 -9.83
N ARG A 101 10.48 -8.91 -9.49
CA ARG A 101 10.83 -8.35 -8.18
C ARG A 101 11.37 -6.94 -8.29
N VAL A 102 10.90 -6.03 -7.45
CA VAL A 102 11.42 -4.65 -7.38
C VAL A 102 12.84 -4.64 -6.83
N ARG A 103 13.73 -3.83 -7.43
CA ARG A 103 15.16 -3.72 -7.09
C ARG A 103 15.57 -2.27 -6.87
N GLY A 104 16.41 -2.03 -5.86
CA GLY A 104 17.07 -0.73 -5.66
C GLY A 104 16.19 0.41 -5.16
N GLN A 105 14.88 0.20 -5.02
CA GLN A 105 13.99 1.09 -4.28
C GLN A 105 13.70 0.43 -2.93
N SER A 106 14.12 1.05 -1.83
CA SER A 106 13.87 0.52 -0.49
C SER A 106 12.38 0.31 -0.28
N ALA A 107 12.01 -0.93 0.05
CA ALA A 107 10.73 -1.25 0.62
C ALA A 107 10.58 -0.43 1.90
N ALA A 108 9.82 0.67 1.86
CA ALA A 108 9.32 1.45 3.00
C ALA A 108 10.34 2.05 4.01
N ALA A 109 11.58 1.56 4.14
CA ALA A 109 12.52 1.97 5.19
C ALA A 109 13.06 3.40 4.97
N ASP A 110 13.31 3.78 3.71
CA ASP A 110 13.64 5.17 3.36
C ASP A 110 12.38 6.06 3.22
N LEU A 111 11.20 5.43 3.11
CA LEU A 111 9.92 6.10 2.96
C LEU A 111 9.46 6.74 4.27
N ASP A 112 9.67 6.03 5.39
CA ASP A 112 9.36 6.54 6.72
C ASP A 112 10.15 7.81 7.01
N SER A 113 11.42 7.91 6.60
CA SER A 113 12.22 9.13 6.85
C SER A 113 11.82 10.31 5.95
N ARG A 114 11.42 10.06 4.69
CA ARG A 114 11.13 11.12 3.70
C ARG A 114 9.69 11.63 3.69
N LEU A 115 8.73 10.83 4.13
CA LEU A 115 7.32 11.23 4.24
C LEU A 115 6.84 11.38 5.68
N TRP A 116 7.49 10.72 6.63
CA TRP A 116 6.98 10.52 7.99
C TRP A 116 8.09 10.66 9.05
N GLY A 117 9.19 11.34 8.72
CA GLY A 117 10.25 11.65 9.67
C GLY A 117 9.66 12.37 10.89
N PRO A 118 10.34 12.36 12.05
CA PRO A 118 9.79 12.96 13.25
C PRO A 118 9.55 14.45 13.00
N HIS A 119 8.30 14.83 12.78
CA HIS A 119 7.86 16.19 13.08
C HIS A 119 7.85 16.25 14.61
N GLY A 120 8.80 17.01 15.15
CA GLY A 120 8.95 17.23 16.59
C GLY A 120 7.71 17.83 17.24
#